data_AF-A0A9E3CTM2-F1
#
_entry.id   AF-A0A9E3CTM2-F1
#
_cell.length_a   1.000
_cell.length_b   1.000
_cell.length_c   1.000
_cell.angle_alpha   90.00
_cell.angle_beta   90.00
_cell.angle_gamma   90.00
#
_symmetry.space_group_name_H-M   'P 1'
#
loop_
_entity.id
_entity.type
_entity.pdbx_description
1 polymer ?
#
loop_
_entity_poly.entity_id
_entity_poly.type
_entity_poly.pdbx_seq_one_letter_code
_entity_poly.pdbx_strand_id
1 'polypeptide(L)' 'VDHGEVSGRARGRALIAYAKDRGADLLVMGAYGHGQLSNFLGLGGATAKVISSCPVPLLLAH' A
#
# COMPACT_ATOMS: atom_id res chain seq x y z
N VAL A 1 2.98 19.07 -14.33
CA VAL A 1 3.00 18.56 -12.94
C VAL A 1 4.05 17.48 -12.89
N ASP A 2 5.05 17.61 -12.03
CA ASP A 2 6.12 16.64 -11.91
C ASP A 2 5.54 15.32 -11.40
N HIS A 3 5.31 14.35 -12.29
CA HIS A 3 5.11 12.96 -11.88
C HIS A 3 6.48 12.33 -11.64
N GLY A 4 7.31 12.94 -10.80
CA GLY A 4 8.52 12.33 -10.29
C GLY A 4 8.13 10.94 -9.78
N GLU A 5 8.68 9.88 -10.37
CA GLU A 5 8.17 8.53 -10.18
C GLU A 5 8.24 8.12 -8.70
N VAL A 6 7.12 8.27 -7.98
CA VAL A 6 7.02 7.82 -6.60
C VAL A 6 6.91 6.30 -6.60
N SER A 7 8.00 5.62 -6.23
CA SER A 7 8.04 4.16 -6.16
C SER A 7 6.91 3.57 -5.30
N GLY A 8 6.45 2.36 -5.62
CA GLY A 8 5.41 1.66 -4.84
C GLY A 8 5.77 1.55 -3.35
N ARG A 9 7.03 1.23 -3.02
CA ARG A 9 7.49 1.17 -1.63
C ARG A 9 7.37 2.51 -0.90
N ALA A 10 7.62 3.63 -1.57
CA ALA A 10 7.44 4.95 -1.00
C ALA A 10 5.97 5.24 -0.70
N ARG A 11 5.05 4.85 -1.60
CA ARG A 11 3.60 4.95 -1.36
C ARG A 11 3.16 4.11 -0.16
N GLY A 12 3.66 2.88 -0.04
CA GLY A 12 3.37 2.02 1.11
C GLY A 12 3.86 2.61 2.44
N ARG A 13 5.05 3.24 2.46
CA ARG A 13 5.53 3.96 3.65
C ARG A 13 4.64 5.13 4.03
N ALA A 14 4.18 5.91 3.04
CA ALA A 14 3.30 7.05 3.29
C ALA A 14 1.96 6.61 3.91
N LEU A 15 1.38 5.51 3.41
CA LEU A 15 0.14 4.94 3.97
C LEU A 15 0.32 4.50 5.43
N ILE A 16 1.41 3.79 5.74
CA ILE A 16 1.71 3.36 7.12
C ILE A 16 1.90 4.56 8.04
N ALA A 17 2.67 5.57 7.61
CA ALA A 17 2.92 6.77 8.41
C ALA A 17 1.60 7.48 8.71
N TYR A 18 0.76 7.67 7.70
CA TYR A 18 -0.54 8.31 7.87
C TYR A 18 -1.46 7.55 8.82
N ALA A 19 -1.54 6.21 8.70
CA ALA A 19 -2.36 5.38 9.60
C ALA A 19 -1.88 5.50 11.05
N LYS A 20 -0.56 5.51 11.26
CA LYS A 20 0.05 5.70 12.58
C LYS A 20 -0.26 7.09 13.15
N ASP A 21 -0.06 8.14 12.36
CA ASP A 21 -0.28 9.52 12.80
C ASP A 21 -1.75 9.80 13.16
N ARG A 22 -2.67 9.04 12.59
CA ARG A 22 -4.10 9.11 12.91
C ARG A 22 -4.54 8.17 14.03
N GLY A 23 -3.65 7.35 14.59
CA GLY A 23 -4.02 6.36 15.58
C GLY A 23 -5.08 5.38 15.08
N ALA A 24 -5.02 5.00 13.80
CA ALA A 24 -6.00 4.10 13.21
C ALA A 24 -5.90 2.70 13.83
N ASP A 25 -7.04 2.06 14.10
CA ASP A 25 -7.09 0.69 14.63
C ASP A 25 -7.16 -0.39 13.53
N LEU A 26 -7.40 0.02 12.28
CA LEU A 26 -7.51 -0.87 11.12
C LEU A 26 -7.11 -0.11 9.85
N LEU A 27 -6.29 -0.75 9.01
CA LEU A 27 -5.99 -0.26 7.67
C LEU A 27 -6.72 -1.14 6.63
N VAL A 28 -7.53 -0.53 5.77
CA VAL A 28 -8.18 -1.21 4.64
C VAL A 28 -7.55 -0.73 3.33
N MET A 29 -7.12 -1.64 2.47
CA MET A 29 -6.61 -1.30 1.15
C MET A 29 -7.05 -2.29 0.07
N GLY A 30 -7.12 -1.84 -1.18
CA GLY A 30 -7.27 -2.73 -2.32
C GLY A 30 -6.01 -3.55 -2.55
N ALA A 31 -6.13 -4.87 -2.72
CA ALA A 31 -4.98 -5.70 -3.05
C ALA A 31 -4.56 -5.60 -4.53
N TYR A 32 -5.51 -5.30 -5.42
CA TYR A 32 -5.33 -5.30 -6.87
C TYR A 32 -6.22 -4.22 -7.51
N GLY A 33 -5.64 -3.35 -8.34
CA GLY A 33 -6.38 -2.33 -9.09
C GLY A 33 -6.44 -2.65 -10.58
N HIS A 34 -7.50 -2.21 -11.25
CA HIS A 34 -7.86 -2.47 -12.66
C HIS A 34 -6.80 -2.09 -13.73
N GLY A 35 -5.65 -1.52 -13.37
CA GLY A 35 -4.62 -1.04 -14.33
C GLY A 35 -3.26 -1.75 -14.26
N GLN A 36 -3.04 -2.67 -13.31
CA GLN A 36 -1.71 -3.31 -13.11
C GLN A 36 -1.77 -4.83 -12.96
N LEU A 37 -2.80 -5.43 -13.55
CA LEU A 37 -3.00 -6.88 -13.56
C LEU A 37 -1.95 -7.62 -14.41
N SER A 38 -1.10 -6.91 -15.18
CA SER A 38 -0.05 -7.53 -16.01
C SER A 38 1.20 -7.99 -15.24
N ASN A 39 1.35 -7.67 -13.96
CA ASN A 39 2.41 -8.26 -13.13
C ASN A 39 1.89 -9.54 -12.47
N PHE A 40 1.81 -10.60 -13.27
CA PHE A 40 1.48 -11.98 -12.89
C PHE A 40 2.47 -12.62 -11.88
N LEU A 41 3.43 -11.85 -11.34
CA LEU A 41 4.57 -12.29 -10.54
C LEU A 41 4.83 -11.29 -9.39
N GLY A 42 3.92 -11.20 -8.42
CA GLY A 42 4.21 -10.59 -7.11
C GLY A 42 3.33 -9.40 -6.70
N LEU A 43 3.16 -9.25 -5.38
CA LEU A 43 2.50 -8.12 -4.74
C LEU A 43 3.18 -6.80 -5.17
N GLY A 44 2.41 -5.81 -5.62
CA GLY A 44 2.96 -4.50 -6.00
C GLY A 44 3.75 -3.86 -4.85
N GLY A 45 4.78 -3.07 -5.16
CA GLY A 45 5.74 -2.57 -4.16
C GLY A 45 5.11 -1.79 -2.98
N ALA A 46 3.93 -1.20 -3.16
CA ALA A 46 3.16 -0.59 -2.08
C ALA A 46 2.51 -1.65 -1.19
N THR A 47 1.75 -2.57 -1.78
CA THR A 47 1.09 -3.69 -1.11
C THR A 47 2.09 -4.56 -0.34
N ALA A 48 3.21 -4.93 -0.96
CA ALA A 48 4.27 -5.68 -0.29
C ALA A 48 4.81 -4.93 0.94
N LYS A 49 5.01 -3.60 0.81
CA LYS A 49 5.49 -2.79 1.93
C LYS A 49 4.47 -2.71 3.06
N VAL A 50 3.19 -2.50 2.75
CA VAL A 50 2.12 -2.42 3.75
C VAL A 50 1.97 -3.76 4.47
N ILE A 51 1.90 -4.88 3.75
CA ILE A 51 1.82 -6.22 4.36
C ILE A 51 3.01 -6.48 5.31
N SER A 52 4.22 -6.11 4.89
CA SER A 52 5.43 -6.37 5.69
C SER A 52 5.61 -5.46 6.91
N SER A 53 4.87 -4.36 7.03
CA SER A 53 5.22 -3.31 8.01
C SER A 53 4.01 -2.54 8.56
N CYS A 54 2.78 -2.99 8.32
CA CYS A 54 1.59 -2.36 8.88
C CYS A 54 1.59 -2.55 10.41
N PRO A 55 1.52 -1.47 11.21
CA PRO A 55 1.52 -1.56 12.66
C PRO A 55 0.16 -1.97 13.22
N VAL A 56 -0.87 -2.02 12.37
CA VAL A 56 -2.27 -2.27 12.73
C VAL A 56 -2.82 -3.40 11.86
N PRO A 57 -3.91 -4.07 12.27
CA PRO A 57 -4.60 -5.03 11.42
C PRO A 57 -4.81 -4.49 10.01
N LEU A 58 -4.56 -5.34 9.01
CA LEU A 58 -4.68 -5.00 7.59
C LEU A 58 -5.78 -5.84 6.95
N LEU A 59 -6.79 -5.19 6.40
CA LEU A 59 -7.81 -5.82 5.57
C LEU A 59 -7.52 -5.52 4.09
N LEU A 60 -7.41 -6.58 3.30
CA LEU A 60 -7.31 -6.48 1.84
C LEU A 60 -8.68 -6.71 1.22
N ALA A 61 -9.21 -5.68 0.55
CA ALA A 61 -10.50 -5.73 -0.12
C ALA A 61 -10.33 -5.83 -1.65
N HIS A 62 -11.36 -6.36 -2.33
CA HIS A 62 -11.47 -6.40 -3.79
C HIS A 62 -12.34 -5.25 -4.27
#